data_AF-A0A7C5RLB3-F1
#
_entry.id   AF-A0A7C5RLB3-F1
#
_cell.length_a   1.000
_cell.length_b   1.000
_cell.length_c   1.000
_cell.angle_alpha   90.00
_cell.angle_beta   90.00
_cell.angle_gamma   90.00
#
_symmetry.space_group_name_H-M   'P 1'
#
loop_
_entity.id
_entity.type
_entity.pdbx_description
1 polymer ?
#
loop_
_entity_poly.entity_id
_entity_poly.type
_entity_poly.pdbx_seq_one_letter_code
_entity_poly.pdbx_strand_id
1 'polypeptide(L)'
;MGHIVQKAIDLGFDPVKAIQMATINPAQHFSLDGIIGGIAPGKYADILLVPGLSKIKPKLVISNGKVIAKNGKLLAQPKKPEFHICMKPIKLKRRMLPSDFQVYAEGKEAKVRIIKFVGELVIKETQATLPVIDGTIKCNPEKDILKVAVADRCRQQERVFTGFVEGFGIRSGALASSVAWDTLNLIVLGSNENDMAKAVNRISVHGGGIILAENGKVLVEIPLPIAGTMSDLPMKILAKKLEDMRLKLRERGCPLRDPHLSLITLTSPAIPFIRICEDGLIDIKTGKTLSLIIEP
;
A
#
# COMPACT_ATOMS: atom_id res chain seq x y z
N MET A 1 0.10 19.26 2.30
CA MET A 1 0.01 20.49 1.47
C MET A 1 1.27 21.35 1.49
N GLY A 2 1.78 21.85 2.63
CA GLY A 2 2.93 22.79 2.63
C GLY A 2 4.16 22.33 1.82
N HIS A 3 4.52 21.03 1.87
CA HIS A 3 5.59 20.47 1.05
C HIS A 3 5.33 20.58 -0.46
N ILE A 4 4.08 20.38 -0.90
CA ILE A 4 3.69 20.44 -2.32
C ILE A 4 3.77 21.90 -2.81
N VAL A 5 3.29 22.85 -2.00
CA VAL A 5 3.39 24.28 -2.33
C VAL A 5 4.85 24.72 -2.44
N GLN A 6 5.70 24.33 -1.48
CA GLN A 6 7.13 24.60 -1.54
C GLN A 6 7.75 23.99 -2.80
N LYS A 7 7.44 22.73 -3.12
CA LYS A 7 7.98 22.05 -4.30
C LYS A 7 7.55 22.72 -5.60
N ALA A 8 6.32 23.22 -5.70
CA ALA A 8 5.86 23.96 -6.87
C ALA A 8 6.68 25.26 -7.06
N ILE A 9 6.93 25.98 -5.97
CA ILE A 9 7.76 27.19 -5.98
C ILE A 9 9.20 26.86 -6.38
N ASP A 10 9.78 25.80 -5.82
CA ASP A 10 11.14 25.35 -6.14
C ASP A 10 11.28 24.95 -7.62
N LEU A 11 10.18 24.53 -8.26
CA LEU A 11 10.09 24.22 -9.70
C LEU A 11 9.78 25.45 -10.57
N GLY A 12 9.72 26.65 -10.00
CA GLY A 12 9.57 27.92 -10.73
C GLY A 12 8.15 28.48 -10.81
N PHE A 13 7.18 27.94 -10.06
CA PHE A 13 5.86 28.57 -9.98
C PHE A 13 5.95 29.90 -9.23
N ASP A 14 5.15 30.88 -9.68
CA ASP A 14 4.94 32.11 -8.92
C ASP A 14 4.43 31.79 -7.50
N PRO A 15 5.10 32.25 -6.44
CA PRO A 15 4.72 31.94 -5.07
C PRO A 15 3.31 32.35 -4.68
N VAL A 16 2.82 33.48 -5.18
CA VAL A 16 1.47 33.96 -4.86
C VAL A 16 0.44 33.04 -5.48
N LYS A 17 0.60 32.65 -6.74
CA LYS A 17 -0.25 31.66 -7.41
C LYS A 17 -0.18 30.29 -6.72
N ALA A 18 1.00 29.84 -6.31
CA ALA A 18 1.16 28.57 -5.58
C ALA A 18 0.39 28.56 -4.25
N ILE A 19 0.43 29.68 -3.51
CA ILE A 19 -0.35 29.85 -2.27
C ILE A 19 -1.85 29.90 -2.60
N GLN A 20 -2.25 30.68 -3.61
CA GLN A 20 -3.64 30.82 -4.05
C GLN A 20 -4.28 29.45 -4.38
N MET A 21 -3.55 28.59 -5.11
CA MET A 21 -3.98 27.23 -5.46
C MET A 21 -4.18 26.32 -4.24
N ALA A 22 -3.59 26.66 -3.10
CA ALA A 22 -3.70 25.89 -1.85
C ALA A 22 -4.61 26.55 -0.80
N THR A 23 -5.18 27.73 -1.07
CA THR A 23 -6.03 28.47 -0.12
C THR A 23 -7.39 28.83 -0.73
N ILE A 24 -7.48 29.90 -1.52
CA ILE A 24 -8.75 30.43 -2.00
C ILE A 24 -9.37 29.54 -3.07
N ASN A 25 -8.57 28.94 -3.95
CA ASN A 25 -9.09 28.08 -5.02
C ASN A 25 -9.84 26.85 -4.47
N PRO A 26 -9.29 26.05 -3.52
CA PRO A 26 -10.06 24.97 -2.92
C PRO A 26 -11.24 25.50 -2.08
N ALA A 27 -11.12 26.65 -1.41
CA ALA A 27 -12.23 27.24 -0.68
C ALA A 27 -13.41 27.59 -1.62
N GLN A 28 -13.14 28.21 -2.76
CA GLN A 28 -14.15 28.52 -3.78
C GLN A 28 -14.73 27.25 -4.40
N HIS A 29 -13.88 26.25 -4.70
CA HIS A 29 -14.33 24.98 -5.25
C HIS A 29 -15.35 24.28 -4.34
N PHE A 30 -15.18 24.37 -3.02
CA PHE A 30 -16.09 23.81 -2.03
C PHE A 30 -17.15 24.82 -1.51
N SER A 31 -17.25 26.02 -2.09
CA SER A 31 -18.16 27.10 -1.65
C SER A 31 -17.98 27.49 -0.17
N LEU A 32 -16.75 27.43 0.33
CA LEU A 32 -16.35 27.80 1.68
C LEU A 32 -15.56 29.12 1.72
N ASP A 33 -15.44 29.81 0.60
CA ASP A 33 -14.67 31.05 0.48
C ASP A 33 -15.30 32.22 1.27
N GLY A 34 -16.56 32.13 1.67
CA GLY A 34 -17.17 33.06 2.64
C GLY A 34 -16.60 32.94 4.06
N ILE A 35 -16.01 31.80 4.42
CA ILE A 35 -15.55 31.51 5.80
C ILE A 35 -14.05 31.17 5.90
N ILE A 36 -13.42 30.65 4.84
CA ILE A 36 -11.99 30.28 4.81
C ILE A 36 -11.31 30.68 3.49
N GLY A 37 -10.05 30.29 3.33
CA GLY A 37 -9.30 30.42 2.07
C GLY A 37 -8.68 31.80 1.80
N GLY A 38 -8.87 32.78 2.69
CA GLY A 38 -8.25 34.10 2.56
C GLY A 38 -8.24 34.87 3.88
N ILE A 39 -7.52 36.00 3.90
CA ILE A 39 -7.44 36.90 5.05
C ILE A 39 -8.37 38.08 4.81
N ALA A 40 -9.53 38.08 5.47
CA ALA A 40 -10.52 39.16 5.41
C ALA A 40 -11.41 39.15 6.66
N PRO A 41 -12.04 40.28 7.04
CA PRO A 41 -13.06 40.31 8.07
C PRO A 41 -14.18 39.31 7.81
N GLY A 42 -14.68 38.65 8.85
CA GLY A 42 -15.73 37.63 8.77
C GLY A 42 -15.25 36.21 8.47
N LYS A 43 -13.98 36.02 8.07
CA LYS A 43 -13.39 34.70 7.87
C LYS A 43 -12.73 34.16 9.14
N TYR A 44 -12.57 32.85 9.23
CA TYR A 44 -11.77 32.24 10.29
C TYR A 44 -10.31 32.67 10.19
N ALA A 45 -9.71 32.98 11.34
CA ALA A 45 -8.29 33.29 11.44
C ALA A 45 -7.42 32.03 11.41
N ASP A 46 -7.46 31.33 10.27
CA ASP A 46 -6.56 30.23 9.91
C ASP A 46 -5.38 30.79 9.10
N ILE A 47 -4.26 31.06 9.78
CA ILE A 47 -3.17 31.88 9.25
C ILE A 47 -1.82 31.19 9.45
N LEU A 48 -0.98 31.22 8.41
CA LEU A 48 0.42 30.81 8.48
C LEU A 48 1.32 32.04 8.37
N LEU A 49 2.16 32.28 9.38
CA LEU A 49 3.23 33.27 9.26
C LEU A 49 4.49 32.56 8.75
N VAL A 50 4.88 32.88 7.52
CA VAL A 50 6.06 32.32 6.86
C VAL A 50 7.19 33.35 6.78
N PRO A 51 8.48 32.95 6.71
CA PRO A 51 9.61 33.87 6.57
C PRO A 51 9.56 34.74 5.31
N GLY A 52 8.91 34.26 4.26
CA GLY A 52 8.79 34.93 2.97
C GLY A 52 8.04 34.05 1.97
N LEU A 53 7.67 34.61 0.82
CA LEU A 53 6.85 33.93 -0.17
C LEU A 53 7.54 32.69 -0.78
N SER A 54 8.87 32.72 -0.90
CA SER A 54 9.65 31.58 -1.43
C SER A 54 9.86 30.46 -0.43
N LYS A 55 9.51 30.63 0.86
CA LYS A 55 9.79 29.67 1.93
C LYS A 55 8.56 29.40 2.77
N ILE A 56 7.79 28.37 2.41
CA ILE A 56 6.53 27.95 3.04
C ILE A 56 6.76 27.10 4.30
N LYS A 57 7.78 27.46 5.11
CA LYS A 57 8.02 26.85 6.42
C LYS A 57 7.47 27.78 7.51
N PRO A 58 6.29 27.50 8.11
CA PRO A 58 5.66 28.42 9.04
C PRO A 58 6.49 28.61 10.32
N LYS A 59 6.68 29.87 10.72
CA LYS A 59 7.15 30.28 12.05
C LYS A 59 6.01 30.28 13.07
N LEU A 60 4.78 30.57 12.63
CA LEU A 60 3.58 30.55 13.44
C LEU A 60 2.43 29.92 12.66
N VAL A 61 1.63 29.10 13.34
CA VAL A 61 0.38 28.54 12.81
C VAL A 61 -0.74 28.97 13.75
N ILE A 62 -1.70 29.71 13.20
CA ILE A 62 -2.92 30.15 13.88
C ILE A 62 -4.05 29.34 13.28
N SER A 63 -4.90 28.75 14.12
CA SER A 63 -6.15 28.15 13.69
C SER A 63 -7.30 28.71 14.52
N ASN A 64 -8.34 29.18 13.85
CA ASN A 64 -9.49 29.85 14.43
C ASN A 64 -9.09 30.92 15.49
N GLY A 65 -8.10 31.76 15.16
CA GLY A 65 -7.59 32.83 16.02
C GLY A 65 -6.65 32.41 17.14
N LYS A 66 -6.40 31.11 17.33
CA LYS A 66 -5.50 30.58 18.38
C LYS A 66 -4.18 30.14 17.80
N VAL A 67 -3.08 30.51 18.44
CA VAL A 67 -1.74 30.01 18.06
C VAL A 67 -1.62 28.55 18.47
N ILE A 68 -1.59 27.64 17.49
CA ILE A 68 -1.51 26.19 17.71
C ILE A 68 -0.11 25.62 17.52
N ALA A 69 0.78 26.32 16.81
CA ALA A 69 2.19 25.93 16.68
C ALA A 69 3.11 27.14 16.49
N LYS A 70 4.34 27.02 17.00
CA LYS A 70 5.39 28.04 16.87
C LYS A 70 6.74 27.37 16.63
N ASN A 71 7.49 27.85 15.62
CA ASN A 71 8.81 27.34 15.24
C ASN A 71 8.87 25.81 15.06
N GLY A 72 7.84 25.23 14.45
CA GLY A 72 7.73 23.79 14.21
C GLY A 72 7.36 22.95 15.43
N LYS A 73 7.08 23.57 16.59
CA LYS A 73 6.60 22.90 17.80
C LYS A 73 5.11 23.15 17.96
N LEU A 74 4.35 22.08 18.22
CA LEU A 74 2.93 22.19 18.60
C LEU A 74 2.82 22.84 19.98
N LEU A 75 1.91 23.82 20.11
CA LEU A 75 1.54 24.46 21.37
C LEU A 75 0.21 23.91 21.91
N ALA A 76 -0.65 23.42 21.01
CA ALA A 76 -1.87 22.70 21.36
C ALA A 76 -1.75 21.25 20.87
N GLN A 77 -1.98 20.30 21.77
CA GLN A 77 -2.01 18.88 21.40
C GLN A 77 -3.38 18.54 20.79
N PRO A 78 -3.42 17.83 19.65
CA PRO A 78 -4.68 17.31 19.14
C PRO A 78 -5.27 16.32 20.15
N LYS A 79 -6.60 16.29 20.26
CA LYS A 79 -7.30 15.27 21.06
C LYS A 79 -6.92 13.90 20.50
N LYS A 80 -6.46 12.99 21.37
CA LYS A 80 -6.18 11.62 20.96
C LYS A 80 -7.51 10.95 20.58
N PRO A 81 -7.66 10.47 19.34
CA PRO A 81 -8.86 9.72 18.96
C PRO A 81 -8.91 8.40 19.73
N GLU A 82 -10.12 8.02 20.11
CA GLU A 82 -10.41 6.74 20.75
C GLU A 82 -10.99 5.79 19.70
N PHE A 83 -10.24 4.74 19.33
CA PHE A 83 -10.58 3.86 18.22
C PHE A 83 -11.37 2.60 18.63
N HIS A 84 -12.13 2.64 19.72
CA HIS A 84 -12.78 1.46 20.33
C HIS A 84 -13.54 0.55 19.34
N ILE A 85 -14.22 1.12 18.35
CA ILE A 85 -14.99 0.37 17.33
C ILE A 85 -14.09 -0.21 16.23
N CYS A 86 -13.02 0.51 15.89
CA CYS A 86 -12.13 0.18 14.76
C CYS A 86 -10.92 -0.67 15.18
N MET A 87 -10.63 -0.80 16.48
CA MET A 87 -9.53 -1.64 17.01
C MET A 87 -9.83 -3.15 16.97
N LYS A 88 -10.89 -3.57 16.27
CA LYS A 88 -11.18 -5.00 16.11
C LYS A 88 -10.09 -5.61 15.22
N PRO A 89 -9.32 -6.60 15.73
CA PRO A 89 -8.24 -7.19 14.96
C PRO A 89 -8.78 -7.91 13.73
N ILE A 90 -8.04 -7.83 12.62
CA ILE A 90 -8.21 -8.77 11.52
C ILE A 90 -8.05 -10.19 12.07
N LYS A 91 -9.14 -10.94 12.11
CA LYS A 91 -9.12 -12.35 12.45
C LYS A 91 -9.36 -13.16 11.19
N LEU A 92 -8.32 -13.85 10.74
CA LEU A 92 -8.53 -15.02 9.89
C LEU A 92 -9.26 -16.07 10.71
N LYS A 93 -10.22 -16.75 10.07
CA LYS A 93 -10.99 -17.84 10.70
C LYS A 93 -10.11 -19.01 11.11
N ARG A 94 -9.06 -19.28 10.34
CA ARG A 94 -8.04 -20.28 10.63
C ARG A 94 -6.64 -19.77 10.33
N ARG A 95 -5.64 -20.52 10.79
CA ARG A 95 -4.25 -20.34 10.40
C ARG A 95 -4.07 -20.74 8.93
N MET A 96 -3.38 -19.90 8.17
CA MET A 96 -2.99 -20.20 6.80
C MET A 96 -1.81 -21.18 6.78
N LEU A 97 -1.92 -22.19 5.93
CA LEU A 97 -0.91 -23.21 5.69
C LEU A 97 -0.17 -22.90 4.37
N PRO A 98 1.06 -23.40 4.18
CA PRO A 98 1.76 -23.28 2.91
C PRO A 98 0.94 -23.83 1.73
N SER A 99 0.15 -24.88 1.95
CA SER A 99 -0.74 -25.47 0.94
C SER A 99 -1.82 -24.50 0.42
N ASP A 100 -2.19 -23.48 1.19
CA ASP A 100 -3.18 -22.47 0.76
C ASP A 100 -2.65 -21.55 -0.34
N PHE A 101 -1.32 -21.51 -0.52
CA PHE A 101 -0.63 -20.70 -1.54
C PHE A 101 -0.07 -21.57 -2.68
N GLN A 102 -0.45 -22.85 -2.74
CA GLN A 102 -0.08 -23.72 -3.84
C GLN A 102 -1.04 -23.56 -5.01
N VAL A 103 -0.51 -23.74 -6.22
CA VAL A 103 -1.30 -23.77 -7.46
C VAL A 103 -1.13 -25.16 -8.02
N TYR A 104 -2.21 -25.92 -8.13
CA TYR A 104 -2.18 -27.31 -8.59
C TYR A 104 -2.30 -27.38 -10.11
N ALA A 105 -1.55 -28.29 -10.70
CA ALA A 105 -1.61 -28.58 -12.13
C ALA A 105 -1.15 -30.02 -12.39
N GLU A 106 -1.62 -30.58 -13.50
CA GLU A 106 -1.18 -31.88 -13.99
C GLU A 106 -0.03 -31.72 -15.00
N GLY A 107 0.72 -32.80 -15.24
CA GLY A 107 1.82 -32.83 -16.19
C GLY A 107 3.16 -32.38 -15.61
N LYS A 108 4.13 -32.12 -16.49
CA LYS A 108 5.51 -31.70 -16.12
C LYS A 108 5.69 -30.19 -16.10
N GLU A 109 4.90 -29.47 -16.89
CA GLU A 109 4.96 -28.02 -17.04
C GLU A 109 3.55 -27.48 -17.29
N ALA A 110 3.30 -26.25 -16.88
CA ALA A 110 2.04 -25.56 -17.10
C ALA A 110 2.30 -24.16 -17.63
N LYS A 111 1.51 -23.75 -18.64
CA LYS A 111 1.53 -22.39 -19.17
C LYS A 111 0.59 -21.53 -18.33
N VAL A 112 1.13 -20.48 -17.70
CA VAL A 112 0.38 -19.62 -16.77
C VAL A 112 0.36 -18.17 -17.23
N ARG A 113 -0.72 -17.47 -16.89
CA ARG A 113 -0.80 -16.00 -16.96
C ARG A 113 -0.01 -15.38 -15.81
N ILE A 114 0.68 -14.30 -16.10
CA ILE A 114 1.55 -13.57 -15.18
C ILE A 114 1.16 -12.08 -15.21
N ILE A 115 1.09 -11.48 -14.02
CA ILE A 115 1.01 -10.03 -13.87
C ILE A 115 2.44 -9.47 -13.82
N LYS A 116 2.88 -8.85 -14.91
CA LYS A 116 4.24 -8.28 -14.99
C LYS A 116 4.25 -6.80 -14.62
N PHE A 117 5.09 -6.43 -13.67
CA PHE A 117 5.43 -5.05 -13.38
C PHE A 117 6.25 -4.45 -14.53
N VAL A 118 5.80 -3.32 -15.07
CA VAL A 118 6.51 -2.48 -16.06
C VAL A 118 7.04 -1.21 -15.41
N GLY A 119 6.47 -0.84 -14.28
CA GLY A 119 6.93 0.21 -13.39
C GLY A 119 6.31 -0.01 -12.01
N GLU A 120 6.22 1.07 -11.23
CA GLU A 120 5.74 0.99 -9.84
C GLU A 120 4.23 0.69 -9.74
N LEU A 121 3.42 1.17 -10.69
CA LEU A 121 1.96 0.98 -10.74
C LEU A 121 1.47 0.36 -12.05
N VAL A 122 2.29 0.48 -13.11
CA VAL A 122 1.93 -0.01 -14.44
C VAL A 122 2.28 -1.49 -14.52
N ILE A 123 1.28 -2.28 -14.88
CA ILE A 123 1.40 -3.71 -15.08
C ILE A 123 0.99 -4.08 -16.50
N LYS A 124 1.41 -5.26 -16.93
CA LYS A 124 0.95 -5.89 -18.17
C LYS A 124 0.71 -7.36 -17.94
N GLU A 125 -0.11 -7.96 -18.79
CA GLU A 125 -0.23 -9.41 -18.85
C GLU A 125 0.95 -9.99 -19.64
N THR A 126 1.59 -11.03 -19.08
CA THR A 126 2.53 -11.91 -19.78
C THR A 126 2.19 -13.36 -19.51
N GLN A 127 2.94 -14.27 -20.12
CA GLN A 127 2.76 -15.70 -19.96
C GLN A 127 4.13 -16.35 -19.76
N ALA A 128 4.20 -17.40 -18.95
CA ALA A 128 5.38 -18.25 -18.88
C ALA A 128 4.99 -19.71 -18.71
N THR A 129 5.88 -20.58 -19.15
CA THR A 129 5.81 -22.01 -18.86
C THR A 129 6.63 -22.28 -17.60
N LEU A 130 5.97 -22.83 -16.57
CA LEU A 130 6.57 -23.12 -15.27
C LEU A 130 6.54 -24.61 -14.98
N PRO A 131 7.54 -25.15 -14.26
CA PRO A 131 7.60 -26.56 -13.93
C PRO A 131 6.52 -26.92 -12.90
N VAL A 132 5.95 -28.11 -13.07
CA VAL A 132 5.05 -28.76 -12.14
C VAL A 132 5.86 -29.81 -11.38
N ILE A 133 5.98 -29.63 -10.07
CA ILE A 133 6.70 -30.55 -9.18
C ILE A 133 5.75 -30.93 -8.04
N ASP A 134 5.59 -32.23 -7.81
CA ASP A 134 4.66 -32.80 -6.83
C ASP A 134 3.22 -32.28 -7.02
N GLY A 135 2.77 -32.19 -8.27
CA GLY A 135 1.42 -31.72 -8.64
C GLY A 135 1.18 -30.22 -8.44
N THR A 136 2.24 -29.44 -8.17
CA THR A 136 2.13 -27.99 -7.93
C THR A 136 3.05 -27.19 -8.85
N ILE A 137 2.55 -26.09 -9.38
CA ILE A 137 3.33 -25.13 -10.17
C ILE A 137 4.28 -24.38 -9.24
N LYS A 138 5.59 -24.47 -9.53
CA LYS A 138 6.62 -23.75 -8.79
C LYS A 138 6.90 -22.40 -9.44
N CYS A 139 7.08 -21.37 -8.61
CA CYS A 139 7.59 -20.09 -9.09
C CYS A 139 9.09 -20.20 -9.42
N ASN A 140 9.64 -19.21 -10.12
CA ASN A 140 11.04 -19.20 -10.53
C ASN A 140 11.67 -17.85 -10.15
N PRO A 141 12.16 -17.71 -8.91
CA PRO A 141 12.74 -16.47 -8.43
C PRO A 141 13.95 -16.03 -9.25
N GLU A 142 14.71 -16.95 -9.87
CA GLU A 142 15.85 -16.63 -10.75
C GLU A 142 15.41 -15.90 -12.02
N LYS A 143 14.23 -16.22 -12.55
CA LYS A 143 13.58 -15.50 -13.64
C LYS A 143 12.66 -14.37 -13.16
N ASP A 144 12.73 -14.02 -11.89
CA ASP A 144 11.86 -13.03 -11.23
C ASP A 144 10.36 -13.34 -11.41
N ILE A 145 10.00 -14.62 -11.34
CA ILE A 145 8.61 -15.07 -11.31
C ILE A 145 8.30 -15.52 -9.90
N LEU A 146 7.37 -14.84 -9.25
CA LEU A 146 6.99 -15.06 -7.85
C LEU A 146 5.50 -15.39 -7.74
N LYS A 147 5.10 -15.97 -6.61
CA LYS A 147 3.69 -16.15 -6.30
C LYS A 147 3.14 -14.86 -5.70
N VAL A 148 1.89 -14.57 -6.03
CA VAL A 148 1.07 -13.57 -5.34
C VAL A 148 -0.26 -14.21 -4.97
N ALA A 149 -0.75 -13.94 -3.77
CA ALA A 149 -2.04 -14.44 -3.33
C ALA A 149 -2.86 -13.34 -2.67
N VAL A 150 -4.16 -13.39 -2.90
CA VAL A 150 -5.16 -12.56 -2.21
C VAL A 150 -6.05 -13.48 -1.41
N ALA A 151 -6.17 -13.20 -0.12
CA ALA A 151 -7.03 -13.93 0.80
C ALA A 151 -8.14 -13.03 1.34
N ASP A 152 -9.39 -13.48 1.18
CA ASP A 152 -10.56 -12.80 1.73
C ASP A 152 -10.46 -12.74 3.26
N ARG A 153 -10.55 -11.53 3.80
CA ARG A 153 -10.70 -11.31 5.25
C ARG A 153 -12.00 -10.64 5.65
N CYS A 154 -12.79 -10.16 4.69
CA CYS A 154 -13.95 -9.31 4.93
C CYS A 154 -15.26 -10.11 4.87
N ARG A 155 -15.38 -11.03 3.91
CA ARG A 155 -16.63 -11.73 3.59
C ARG A 155 -16.78 -13.07 4.28
N GLN A 156 -15.81 -13.47 5.11
CA GLN A 156 -15.82 -14.73 5.85
C GLN A 156 -15.84 -15.98 4.96
N GLN A 157 -15.50 -15.88 3.68
CA GLN A 157 -15.58 -17.02 2.74
C GLN A 157 -14.27 -17.81 2.64
N GLU A 158 -13.20 -17.34 3.30
CA GLU A 158 -11.87 -17.97 3.33
C GLU A 158 -11.31 -18.28 1.92
N ARG A 159 -11.77 -17.53 0.92
CA ARG A 159 -11.28 -17.66 -0.45
C ARG A 159 -9.85 -17.17 -0.52
N VAL A 160 -9.00 -17.98 -1.11
CA VAL A 160 -7.63 -17.62 -1.44
C VAL A 160 -7.44 -17.92 -2.91
N PHE A 161 -6.97 -16.93 -3.64
CA PHE A 161 -6.53 -17.12 -5.01
C PHE A 161 -5.05 -16.80 -5.08
N THR A 162 -4.29 -17.73 -5.68
CA THR A 162 -2.84 -17.58 -5.90
C THR A 162 -2.58 -17.51 -7.39
N GLY A 163 -1.89 -16.46 -7.83
CA GLY A 163 -1.38 -16.28 -9.18
C GLY A 163 0.12 -16.04 -9.19
N PHE A 164 0.61 -15.55 -10.33
CA PHE A 164 2.03 -15.28 -10.55
C PHE A 164 2.26 -13.83 -10.98
N VAL A 165 3.39 -13.29 -10.52
CA VAL A 165 3.87 -11.96 -10.88
C VAL A 165 5.29 -12.03 -11.39
N GLU A 166 5.66 -11.06 -12.22
CA GLU A 166 7.02 -10.88 -12.73
C GLU A 166 7.48 -9.43 -12.56
N GLY A 167 8.74 -9.19 -12.21
CA GLY A 167 9.28 -7.83 -12.11
C GLY A 167 9.31 -7.24 -10.70
N PHE A 168 8.99 -8.02 -9.66
CA PHE A 168 9.05 -7.55 -8.28
C PHE A 168 10.47 -7.63 -7.69
N GLY A 169 11.28 -8.60 -8.14
CA GLY A 169 12.73 -8.65 -7.99
C GLY A 169 13.27 -9.36 -6.76
N ILE A 170 12.44 -9.80 -5.81
CA ILE A 170 12.96 -10.51 -4.63
C ILE A 170 13.36 -11.94 -4.97
N ARG A 171 14.54 -12.38 -4.51
CA ARG A 171 15.01 -13.77 -4.68
C ARG A 171 14.51 -14.70 -3.57
N SER A 172 14.27 -14.15 -2.38
CA SER A 172 13.87 -14.89 -1.18
C SER A 172 12.87 -14.12 -0.34
N GLY A 173 12.08 -14.87 0.44
CA GLY A 173 11.11 -14.32 1.38
C GLY A 173 9.74 -14.00 0.79
N ALA A 174 8.91 -13.38 1.61
CA ALA A 174 7.56 -12.97 1.27
C ALA A 174 7.17 -11.65 1.97
N LEU A 175 6.55 -10.75 1.22
CA LEU A 175 5.96 -9.51 1.72
C LEU A 175 4.44 -9.68 1.75
N ALA A 176 3.85 -9.48 2.92
CA ALA A 176 2.41 -9.49 3.12
C ALA A 176 1.90 -8.14 3.62
N SER A 177 0.65 -7.80 3.26
CA SER A 177 -0.02 -6.62 3.74
C SER A 177 -1.53 -6.83 3.92
N SER A 178 -2.09 -6.17 4.92
CA SER A 178 -3.55 -6.10 5.14
C SER A 178 -4.25 -4.91 4.49
N VAL A 179 -3.50 -4.08 3.75
CA VAL A 179 -4.00 -2.88 3.08
C VAL A 179 -4.00 -3.02 1.57
N ALA A 180 -4.45 -4.17 1.06
CA ALA A 180 -4.78 -4.29 -0.36
C ALA A 180 -5.80 -3.19 -0.73
N TRP A 181 -5.50 -2.41 -1.77
CA TRP A 181 -6.32 -1.26 -2.14
C TRP A 181 -7.71 -1.72 -2.57
N ASP A 182 -8.71 -0.93 -2.17
CA ASP A 182 -10.15 -1.07 -2.46
C ASP A 182 -10.85 -2.30 -1.85
N THR A 183 -10.22 -3.47 -1.85
CA THR A 183 -10.82 -4.71 -1.31
C THR A 183 -10.60 -4.85 0.19
N LEU A 184 -9.57 -4.18 0.71
CA LEU A 184 -9.06 -4.37 2.06
C LEU A 184 -8.66 -5.83 2.34
N ASN A 185 -8.53 -6.72 1.36
CA ASN A 185 -8.14 -8.11 1.60
C ASN A 185 -6.68 -8.24 2.06
N LEU A 186 -6.28 -9.44 2.49
CA LEU A 186 -4.87 -9.73 2.70
C LEU A 186 -4.24 -10.02 1.35
N ILE A 187 -3.10 -9.39 1.08
CA ILE A 187 -2.28 -9.68 -0.09
C ILE A 187 -0.89 -10.11 0.35
N VAL A 188 -0.35 -11.14 -0.28
CA VAL A 188 1.00 -11.63 -0.02
C VAL A 188 1.69 -12.01 -1.32
N LEU A 189 2.96 -11.67 -1.44
CA LEU A 189 3.82 -12.03 -2.56
C LEU A 189 5.09 -12.67 -2.01
N GLY A 190 5.54 -13.78 -2.59
CA GLY A 190 6.76 -14.43 -2.13
C GLY A 190 7.34 -15.46 -3.08
N SER A 191 8.58 -15.86 -2.77
CA SER A 191 9.30 -16.91 -3.50
C SER A 191 9.00 -18.32 -3.02
N ASN A 192 8.34 -18.46 -1.88
CA ASN A 192 7.96 -19.76 -1.31
C ASN A 192 6.75 -19.62 -0.39
N GLU A 193 5.95 -20.68 -0.31
CA GLU A 193 4.68 -20.71 0.39
C GLU A 193 4.84 -20.69 1.92
N ASN A 194 5.97 -21.19 2.44
CA ASN A 194 6.25 -21.20 3.87
C ASN A 194 6.37 -19.77 4.42
N ASP A 195 7.15 -18.93 3.75
CA ASP A 195 7.31 -17.53 4.14
C ASP A 195 6.03 -16.73 3.90
N MET A 196 5.29 -17.02 2.81
CA MET A 196 3.98 -16.41 2.56
C MET A 196 3.01 -16.71 3.72
N ALA A 197 2.89 -17.97 4.11
CA ALA A 197 2.06 -18.38 5.24
C ALA A 197 2.53 -17.74 6.56
N LYS A 198 3.85 -17.67 6.80
CA LYS A 198 4.42 -17.02 7.99
C LYS A 198 4.03 -15.54 8.05
N ALA A 199 4.19 -14.82 6.94
CA ALA A 199 3.89 -13.39 6.86
C ALA A 199 2.40 -13.11 7.08
N VAL A 200 1.51 -13.84 6.39
CA VAL A 200 0.05 -13.69 6.53
C VAL A 200 -0.44 -14.01 7.94
N ASN A 201 0.02 -15.11 8.53
CA ASN A 201 -0.38 -15.45 9.91
C ASN A 201 0.10 -14.40 10.92
N ARG A 202 1.26 -13.78 10.68
CA ARG A 202 1.77 -12.74 11.56
C ARG A 202 0.93 -11.46 11.50
N ILE A 203 0.34 -11.13 10.34
CA ILE A 203 -0.62 -10.01 10.22
C ILE A 203 -1.79 -10.19 11.18
N SER A 204 -2.36 -11.40 11.25
CA SER A 204 -3.51 -11.68 12.12
C SER A 204 -3.20 -11.50 13.61
N VAL A 205 -1.96 -11.80 14.03
CA VAL A 205 -1.52 -11.57 15.43
C VAL A 205 -1.57 -10.10 15.81
N HIS A 206 -1.27 -9.19 14.87
CA HIS A 206 -1.26 -7.74 15.10
C HIS A 206 -2.60 -7.07 14.82
N GLY A 207 -3.61 -7.83 14.40
CA GLY A 207 -4.87 -7.29 13.90
C GLY A 207 -4.74 -6.54 12.58
N GLY A 208 -3.62 -6.70 11.88
CA GLY A 208 -3.25 -6.00 10.66
C GLY A 208 -1.78 -5.61 10.63
N GLY A 209 -1.23 -5.46 9.43
CA GLY A 209 0.16 -5.07 9.30
C GLY A 209 0.74 -5.15 7.90
N ILE A 210 2.01 -4.77 7.84
CA ILE A 210 2.93 -5.04 6.74
C ILE A 210 4.05 -5.91 7.31
N ILE A 211 4.19 -7.12 6.77
CA ILE A 211 5.12 -8.13 7.29
C ILE A 211 6.04 -8.60 6.16
N LEU A 212 7.35 -8.57 6.40
CA LEU A 212 8.35 -9.24 5.57
C LEU A 212 8.85 -10.46 6.35
N ALA A 213 8.70 -11.65 5.77
CA ALA A 213 9.23 -12.90 6.30
C ALA A 213 10.24 -13.51 5.33
N GLU A 214 11.23 -14.22 5.87
CA GLU A 214 12.23 -14.94 5.09
C GLU A 214 12.80 -16.09 5.93
N ASN A 215 12.95 -17.26 5.32
CA ASN A 215 13.52 -18.45 5.96
C ASN A 215 12.82 -18.78 7.30
N GLY A 216 11.49 -18.63 7.34
CA GLY A 216 10.66 -18.88 8.52
C GLY A 216 10.72 -17.81 9.62
N LYS A 217 11.50 -16.73 9.43
CA LYS A 217 11.69 -15.62 10.39
C LYS A 217 11.00 -14.35 9.90
N VAL A 218 10.51 -13.55 10.84
CA VAL A 218 9.95 -12.22 10.54
C VAL A 218 11.08 -11.19 10.60
N LEU A 219 11.32 -10.50 9.49
CA LEU A 219 12.38 -9.51 9.35
C LEU A 219 11.89 -8.09 9.56
N VAL A 220 10.66 -7.80 9.12
CA VAL A 220 10.02 -6.49 9.25
C VAL A 220 8.62 -6.68 9.77
N GLU A 221 8.25 -5.80 10.68
CA GLU A 221 6.93 -5.78 11.28
C GLU A 221 6.46 -4.35 11.50
N ILE A 222 5.38 -4.01 10.79
CA ILE A 222 4.69 -2.73 10.88
C ILE A 222 3.24 -3.02 11.27
N PRO A 223 2.87 -2.92 12.55
CA PRO A 223 1.51 -3.20 12.99
C PRO A 223 0.54 -2.12 12.52
N LEU A 224 -0.63 -2.56 12.06
CA LEU A 224 -1.74 -1.71 11.63
C LEU A 224 -3.01 -2.06 12.43
N PRO A 225 -3.03 -1.85 13.76
CA PRO A 225 -4.09 -2.37 14.62
C PRO A 225 -5.46 -1.69 14.42
N ILE A 226 -5.49 -0.50 13.81
CA ILE A 226 -6.75 0.23 13.58
C ILE A 226 -7.33 -0.24 12.25
N ALA A 227 -8.42 -1.02 12.33
CA ALA A 227 -9.17 -1.66 11.23
C ALA A 227 -8.32 -2.56 10.32
N GLY A 228 -7.10 -2.87 10.75
CA GLY A 228 -6.12 -3.53 9.91
C GLY A 228 -5.47 -2.65 8.85
N THR A 229 -5.65 -1.34 8.93
CA THR A 229 -5.27 -0.39 7.87
C THR A 229 -4.39 0.76 8.32
N MET A 230 -4.49 1.16 9.59
CA MET A 230 -3.71 2.27 10.13
C MET A 230 -2.89 1.87 11.34
N SER A 231 -1.69 2.43 11.45
CA SER A 231 -0.82 2.30 12.61
C SER A 231 -1.17 3.36 13.64
N ASP A 232 -1.10 3.01 14.92
CA ASP A 232 -1.14 3.93 16.06
C ASP A 232 0.28 4.39 16.49
N LEU A 233 1.32 3.94 15.78
CA LEU A 233 2.70 4.33 16.05
C LEU A 233 2.95 5.82 15.75
N PRO A 234 3.83 6.48 16.52
CA PRO A 234 4.30 7.82 16.19
C PRO A 234 4.87 7.89 14.77
N MET A 235 4.51 8.95 14.02
CA MET A 235 4.89 9.11 12.61
C MET A 235 6.39 8.92 12.34
N LYS A 236 7.26 9.43 13.22
CA LYS A 236 8.73 9.27 13.10
C LYS A 236 9.16 7.80 13.16
N ILE A 237 8.52 7.00 14.02
CA ILE A 237 8.82 5.56 14.17
C ILE A 237 8.28 4.81 12.96
N LEU A 238 7.04 5.11 12.54
CA LEU A 238 6.42 4.48 11.37
C LEU A 238 7.23 4.75 10.09
N ALA A 239 7.65 6.00 9.86
CA ALA A 239 8.48 6.38 8.72
C ALA A 239 9.80 5.61 8.70
N LYS A 240 10.48 5.49 9.84
CA LYS A 240 11.72 4.70 9.95
C LYS A 240 11.46 3.22 9.62
N LYS A 241 10.40 2.62 10.14
CA LYS A 241 10.04 1.23 9.85
C LYS A 241 9.77 0.99 8.35
N LEU A 242 9.11 1.92 7.68
CA LEU A 242 8.87 1.85 6.23
C LEU A 242 10.16 1.98 5.42
N GLU A 243 11.08 2.87 5.82
CA GLU A 243 12.40 2.96 5.22
C GLU A 243 13.22 1.67 5.43
N ASP A 244 13.26 1.14 6.65
CA ASP A 244 13.94 -0.13 6.98
C ASP A 244 13.37 -1.29 6.14
N MET A 245 12.06 -1.30 5.89
CA MET A 245 11.41 -2.28 5.02
C MET A 245 11.90 -2.18 3.57
N ARG A 246 11.91 -0.96 3.01
CA ARG A 246 12.36 -0.70 1.64
C ARG A 246 13.81 -1.11 1.45
N LEU A 247 14.68 -0.80 2.42
CA LEU A 247 16.08 -1.21 2.41
C LEU A 247 16.22 -2.73 2.38
N LYS A 248 15.53 -3.45 3.26
CA LYS A 248 15.56 -4.92 3.30
C LYS A 248 15.04 -5.56 2.01
N LEU A 249 14.03 -4.98 1.37
CA LEU A 249 13.54 -5.49 0.08
C LEU A 249 14.55 -5.24 -1.04
N ARG A 250 15.24 -4.09 -1.04
CA ARG A 250 16.33 -3.79 -1.99
C ARG A 250 17.50 -4.75 -1.84
N GLU A 251 17.91 -5.06 -0.61
CA GLU A 251 18.95 -6.06 -0.33
C GLU A 251 18.63 -7.46 -0.90
N ARG A 252 17.33 -7.75 -1.09
CA ARG A 252 16.83 -9.01 -1.66
C ARG A 252 16.62 -8.97 -3.17
N GLY A 253 16.97 -7.86 -3.81
CA GLY A 253 16.93 -7.69 -5.27
C GLY A 253 15.75 -6.86 -5.80
N CYS A 254 14.85 -6.35 -4.94
CA CYS A 254 13.71 -5.57 -5.39
C CYS A 254 14.15 -4.21 -5.99
N PRO A 255 13.89 -3.94 -7.29
CA PRO A 255 14.29 -2.69 -7.92
C PRO A 255 13.27 -1.55 -7.70
N LEU A 256 12.09 -1.88 -7.17
CA LEU A 256 10.98 -0.95 -7.04
C LEU A 256 11.28 0.12 -5.97
N ARG A 257 10.85 1.35 -6.24
CA ARG A 257 11.04 2.47 -5.31
C ARG A 257 10.18 2.30 -4.05
N ASP A 258 8.92 1.95 -4.22
CA ASP A 258 7.97 1.61 -3.16
C ASP A 258 7.32 0.23 -3.41
N PRO A 259 8.00 -0.86 -3.00
CA PRO A 259 7.51 -2.21 -3.24
C PRO A 259 6.17 -2.51 -2.55
N HIS A 260 5.89 -1.86 -1.42
CA HIS A 260 4.62 -2.05 -0.70
C HIS A 260 3.47 -1.44 -1.48
N LEU A 261 3.65 -0.23 -2.03
CA LEU A 261 2.69 0.40 -2.94
C LEU A 261 2.42 -0.47 -4.18
N SER A 262 3.47 -0.98 -4.82
CA SER A 262 3.34 -1.87 -5.98
C SER A 262 2.57 -3.14 -5.65
N LEU A 263 2.79 -3.73 -4.47
CA LEU A 263 2.05 -4.91 -4.03
C LEU A 263 0.55 -4.61 -3.84
N ILE A 264 0.22 -3.60 -3.05
CA ILE A 264 -1.18 -3.34 -2.64
C ILE A 264 -2.06 -2.81 -3.78
N THR A 265 -1.47 -2.29 -4.85
CA THR A 265 -2.18 -1.82 -6.04
C THR A 265 -2.58 -2.94 -7.00
N LEU A 266 -2.06 -4.16 -6.82
CA LEU A 266 -2.41 -5.33 -7.64
C LEU A 266 -3.90 -5.69 -7.57
N THR A 267 -4.59 -5.27 -6.50
CA THR A 267 -6.02 -5.52 -6.30
C THR A 267 -6.93 -4.37 -6.71
N SER A 268 -6.38 -3.22 -7.11
CA SER A 268 -7.17 -2.01 -7.34
C SER A 268 -7.87 -2.04 -8.71
N PRO A 269 -9.21 -2.02 -8.76
CA PRO A 269 -9.96 -1.92 -10.03
C PRO A 269 -9.87 -0.52 -10.65
N ALA A 270 -9.34 0.48 -9.93
CA ALA A 270 -9.20 1.84 -10.45
C ALA A 270 -8.03 1.99 -11.46
N ILE A 271 -7.14 0.99 -11.56
CA ILE A 271 -6.00 1.00 -12.48
C ILE A 271 -6.24 -0.05 -13.58
N PRO A 272 -6.22 0.32 -14.88
CA PRO A 272 -6.51 -0.58 -16.00
C PRO A 272 -5.64 -1.86 -16.03
N PHE A 273 -5.99 -2.80 -16.91
CA PHE A 273 -5.36 -4.12 -17.11
C PHE A 273 -5.73 -5.18 -16.07
N ILE A 274 -5.03 -6.31 -16.10
CA ILE A 274 -5.29 -7.51 -15.31
C ILE A 274 -5.02 -7.28 -13.81
N ARG A 275 -6.02 -7.50 -12.95
CA ARG A 275 -5.89 -7.41 -11.48
C ARG A 275 -6.09 -8.77 -10.85
N ILE A 276 -5.65 -8.92 -9.61
CA ILE A 276 -5.87 -10.12 -8.80
C ILE A 276 -6.83 -9.81 -7.65
N CYS A 277 -7.78 -10.69 -7.41
CA CYS A 277 -8.62 -10.70 -6.22
C CYS A 277 -8.76 -12.14 -5.69
N GLU A 278 -9.51 -12.30 -4.60
CA GLU A 278 -9.81 -13.61 -3.99
C GLU A 278 -10.57 -14.57 -4.93
N ASP A 279 -11.22 -14.05 -5.97
CA ASP A 279 -12.02 -14.82 -6.93
C ASP A 279 -11.25 -15.17 -8.21
N GLY A 280 -10.07 -14.60 -8.43
CA GLY A 280 -9.26 -14.89 -9.62
C GLY A 280 -8.49 -13.70 -10.19
N LEU A 281 -8.07 -13.86 -11.44
CA LEU A 281 -7.53 -12.79 -12.27
C LEU A 281 -8.69 -12.10 -13.00
N ILE A 282 -8.79 -10.78 -12.91
CA ILE A 282 -9.86 -10.00 -13.53
C ILE A 282 -9.26 -9.05 -14.56
N ASP A 283 -9.74 -9.10 -15.79
CA ASP A 283 -9.51 -8.02 -16.75
C ASP A 283 -10.49 -6.88 -16.47
N ILE A 284 -9.98 -5.79 -15.91
CA ILE A 284 -10.79 -4.62 -15.53
C ILE A 284 -11.51 -3.99 -16.72
N LYS A 285 -10.94 -4.06 -17.94
CA LYS A 285 -11.56 -3.45 -19.11
C LYS A 285 -12.77 -4.25 -19.60
N THR A 286 -12.69 -5.58 -19.56
CA THR A 286 -13.76 -6.46 -20.04
C THR A 286 -14.70 -6.94 -18.94
N GLY A 287 -14.29 -6.80 -17.67
CA GLY A 287 -14.99 -7.34 -16.50
C GLY A 287 -14.95 -8.86 -16.40
N LYS A 288 -14.14 -9.53 -17.22
CA LYS A 288 -14.09 -11.00 -17.28
C LYS A 288 -13.06 -11.55 -16.29
N THR A 289 -13.42 -12.64 -15.63
CA THR A 289 -12.47 -13.49 -14.91
C THR A 289 -11.67 -14.32 -15.90
N LEU A 290 -10.35 -14.27 -15.79
CA LEU A 290 -9.39 -14.98 -16.63
C LEU A 290 -8.89 -16.23 -15.91
N SER A 291 -8.75 -17.33 -16.64
CA SER A 291 -8.07 -18.52 -16.12
C SER A 291 -6.58 -18.25 -15.91
N LEU A 292 -6.05 -18.72 -14.77
CA LEU A 292 -4.62 -18.66 -14.45
C LEU A 292 -3.80 -19.56 -15.37
N ILE A 293 -4.25 -20.81 -15.55
CA ILE A 293 -3.61 -21.79 -16.44
C ILE A 293 -4.24 -21.60 -17.81
N ILE A 294 -3.38 -21.42 -18.82
CA ILE A 294 -3.78 -21.26 -20.21
C ILE A 294 -3.74 -22.65 -20.81
N GLU A 295 -4.90 -23.17 -21.19
CA GLU A 295 -4.98 -24.43 -21.93
C GLU A 295 -4.20 -24.29 -23.26
N PRO A 296 -3.54 -25.38 -23.71
CA PRO A 296 -2.77 -25.40 -24.95
C PRO A 296 -3.55 -24.94 -26.18
#